data_AF-A0A6A4S980-F1
#
_entry.id   AF-A0A6A4S980-F1
#
_cell.length_a   1.000
_cell.length_b   1.000
_cell.length_c   1.000
_cell.angle_alpha   90.00
_cell.angle_beta   90.00
_cell.angle_gamma   90.00
#
_symmetry.space_group_name_H-M   'P 1'
#
loop_
_entity.id
_entity.type
_entity.pdbx_description
1 polymer ?
#
loop_
_entity_poly.entity_id
_entity_poly.type
_entity_poly.pdbx_seq_one_letter_code
_entity_poly.pdbx_strand_id
1 'polypeptide(L)'
;MADPLAPSTGSSPSNVEEESSRQLPDAMSFATDHNSKPKSMSRARKWTMEVENLFRFQLAGYRDELEYIQVKQGASVDRWQESGFVKRLQRRDDTFYYYSRKRECQDGDVHRVKVYVY
;
A
#
# COMPACT_ATOMS: atom_id res chain seq x y z
N MET A 1 -35.32 65.47 -25.01
CA MET A 1 -36.39 64.75 -25.73
C MET A 1 -35.74 63.67 -26.58
N ALA A 2 -36.29 62.45 -26.50
CA ALA A 2 -36.12 61.29 -27.39
C ALA A 2 -34.77 60.54 -27.44
N ASP A 3 -34.78 59.35 -26.85
CA ASP A 3 -34.15 58.11 -27.37
C ASP A 3 -34.96 57.60 -28.60
N PRO A 4 -34.41 56.85 -29.59
CA PRO A 4 -34.16 55.41 -29.41
C PRO A 4 -33.17 54.68 -30.38
N LEU A 5 -32.77 53.44 -30.02
CA LEU A 5 -32.67 52.18 -30.82
C LEU A 5 -31.41 51.32 -30.53
N ALA A 6 -31.64 50.18 -29.87
CA ALA A 6 -30.80 48.96 -29.89
C ALA A 6 -31.11 48.13 -31.18
N PRO A 7 -30.44 47.00 -31.57
CA PRO A 7 -30.09 45.85 -30.70
C PRO A 7 -28.87 44.96 -31.10
N SER A 8 -28.68 43.88 -30.28
CA SER A 8 -28.07 42.57 -30.59
C SER A 8 -26.53 42.49 -30.71
N THR A 9 -25.80 41.47 -30.24
CA THR A 9 -26.05 40.12 -29.68
C THR A 9 -24.75 39.68 -29.00
N GLY A 10 -24.81 38.84 -27.95
CA GLY A 10 -23.60 38.12 -27.53
C GLY A 10 -23.69 37.38 -26.20
N SER A 11 -24.31 36.20 -26.25
CA SER A 11 -23.94 34.99 -25.49
C SER A 11 -23.86 35.03 -23.95
N SER A 12 -24.91 34.44 -23.35
CA SER A 12 -24.88 33.69 -22.08
C SER A 12 -23.93 32.47 -22.16
N PRO A 13 -23.70 31.64 -21.10
CA PRO A 13 -24.41 31.63 -19.81
C PRO A 13 -23.59 31.34 -18.53
N SER A 14 -24.21 31.71 -17.40
CA SER A 14 -24.31 30.98 -16.12
C SER A 14 -23.07 30.28 -15.55
N ASN A 15 -22.54 30.82 -14.45
CA ASN A 15 -22.01 29.98 -13.38
C ASN A 15 -22.79 30.29 -12.09
N VAL A 16 -23.65 29.36 -11.73
CA VAL A 16 -24.39 29.32 -10.47
C VAL A 16 -23.43 28.86 -9.39
N GLU A 17 -22.99 29.78 -8.54
CA GLU A 17 -22.34 29.47 -7.28
C GLU A 17 -23.42 29.53 -6.20
N GLU A 18 -23.95 28.38 -5.79
CA GLU A 18 -24.57 28.27 -4.46
C GLU A 18 -24.50 26.82 -3.95
N GLU A 19 -23.50 26.63 -3.11
CA GLU A 19 -23.47 25.80 -1.91
C GLU A 19 -24.61 24.77 -1.74
N SER A 20 -24.29 23.49 -1.93
CA SER A 20 -25.06 22.40 -1.37
C SER A 20 -24.14 21.47 -0.61
N SER A 21 -24.18 21.64 0.70
CA SER A 21 -23.62 20.77 1.74
C SER A 21 -23.67 19.31 1.33
N ARG A 22 -22.51 18.78 0.91
CA ARG A 22 -22.27 17.33 0.91
C ARG A 22 -21.54 17.02 2.20
N GLN A 23 -22.34 16.67 3.21
CA GLN A 23 -21.89 15.89 4.35
C GLN A 23 -21.14 14.67 3.79
N LEU A 24 -19.81 14.68 3.87
CA LEU A 24 -19.02 13.48 3.67
C LEU A 24 -19.34 12.58 4.87
N PRO A 25 -19.85 11.35 4.69
CA PRO A 25 -19.85 10.42 5.80
C PRO A 25 -18.39 10.18 6.16
N ASP A 26 -18.06 10.41 7.43
CA ASP A 26 -16.80 10.10 8.07
C ASP A 26 -16.17 8.91 7.38
N ALA A 27 -15.10 9.20 6.62
CA ALA A 27 -14.32 8.20 5.92
C ALA A 27 -14.09 7.09 6.92
N MET A 28 -14.78 5.98 6.69
CA MET A 28 -14.78 4.83 7.56
C MET A 28 -13.32 4.46 7.68
N SER A 29 -12.75 4.85 8.82
CA SER A 29 -11.39 4.53 9.17
C SER A 29 -11.45 3.05 9.41
N PHE A 30 -11.27 2.29 8.33
CA PHE A 30 -10.42 1.12 8.37
C PHE A 30 -9.03 1.63 8.75
N ALA A 31 -8.89 2.17 9.97
CA ALA A 31 -7.78 1.83 10.82
C ALA A 31 -7.87 0.31 10.95
N THR A 32 -7.47 -0.37 9.89
CA THR A 32 -6.83 -1.64 9.95
C THR A 32 -5.98 -1.56 11.19
N ASP A 33 -6.39 -2.32 12.21
CA ASP A 33 -5.70 -2.43 13.48
C ASP A 33 -4.34 -3.06 13.14
N HIS A 34 -3.43 -2.24 12.60
CA HIS A 34 -2.10 -2.61 12.14
C HIS A 34 -1.19 -2.94 13.33
N ASN A 35 -1.74 -2.82 14.53
CA ASN A 35 -1.16 -3.23 15.79
C ASN A 35 -1.74 -4.56 16.32
N SER A 36 -2.64 -5.21 15.57
CA SER A 36 -3.15 -6.53 15.93
C SER A 36 -1.98 -7.47 16.07
N LYS A 37 -1.69 -7.91 17.29
CA LYS A 37 -0.76 -9.02 17.49
C LYS A 37 -1.34 -10.21 16.71
N PRO A 38 -0.50 -10.92 15.93
CA PRO A 38 -0.99 -12.04 15.15
C PRO A 38 -1.66 -13.04 16.09
N LYS A 39 -2.89 -13.47 15.74
CA LYS A 39 -3.66 -14.47 16.47
C LYS A 39 -2.90 -15.78 16.61
N SER A 40 -2.18 -16.17 15.56
CA SER A 40 -1.36 -17.38 15.58
C SER A 40 -0.17 -17.27 14.64
N MET A 41 0.83 -18.12 14.88
CA MET A 41 1.99 -18.29 14.02
C MET A 41 2.09 -19.76 13.61
N SER A 42 2.17 -19.99 12.32
CA SER A 42 2.43 -21.31 11.72
C SER A 42 3.71 -21.25 10.89
N ARG A 43 4.21 -22.41 10.44
CA ARG A 43 5.36 -22.47 9.52
C ARG A 43 4.89 -22.84 8.13
N ALA A 44 5.50 -22.24 7.13
CA ALA A 44 5.18 -22.60 5.75
C ALA A 44 5.52 -24.07 5.49
N ARG A 45 4.61 -24.78 4.81
CA ARG A 45 4.78 -26.19 4.44
C ARG A 45 5.19 -26.37 2.98
N LYS A 46 4.89 -25.39 2.15
CA LYS A 46 5.17 -25.38 0.71
C LYS A 46 5.67 -24.01 0.32
N TRP A 47 6.53 -23.98 -0.70
CA TRP A 47 6.96 -22.72 -1.28
C TRP A 47 5.82 -22.11 -2.09
N THR A 48 5.53 -20.83 -1.83
CA THR A 48 4.60 -20.01 -2.60
C THR A 48 5.21 -18.62 -2.75
N MET A 49 4.65 -17.81 -3.66
CA MET A 49 5.09 -16.42 -3.86
C MET A 49 4.95 -15.58 -2.58
N GLU A 50 3.91 -15.85 -1.79
CA GLU A 50 3.69 -15.22 -0.50
C GLU A 50 4.76 -15.63 0.52
N VAL A 51 5.09 -16.92 0.59
CA VAL A 51 6.16 -17.44 1.46
C VAL A 51 7.53 -16.88 1.08
N GLU A 52 7.81 -16.72 -0.21
CA GLU A 52 9.03 -16.05 -0.70
C GLU A 52 9.12 -14.61 -0.20
N ASN A 53 8.01 -13.85 -0.28
CA ASN A 53 7.97 -12.48 0.21
C ASN A 53 8.12 -12.43 1.74
N LEU A 54 7.42 -13.30 2.48
CA LEU A 54 7.56 -13.43 3.94
C LEU A 54 9.00 -13.76 4.34
N PHE A 55 9.66 -14.66 3.61
CA PHE A 55 11.07 -14.98 3.80
C PHE A 55 11.95 -13.74 3.68
N ARG A 56 11.73 -12.90 2.65
CA ARG A 56 12.48 -11.64 2.45
C ARG A 56 12.22 -10.62 3.56
N PHE A 57 10.96 -10.48 4.01
CA PHE A 57 10.65 -9.62 5.16
C PHE A 57 11.38 -10.10 6.42
N GLN A 58 11.36 -11.42 6.67
CA GLN A 58 12.00 -12.03 7.84
C GLN A 58 13.52 -11.94 7.81
N LEU A 59 14.15 -12.07 6.63
CA LEU A 59 15.57 -11.83 6.46
C LEU A 59 15.97 -10.38 6.80
N ALA A 60 15.12 -9.41 6.44
CA ALA A 60 15.34 -8.01 6.76
C ALA A 60 15.02 -7.66 8.24
N GLY A 61 14.45 -8.59 9.01
CA GLY A 61 14.10 -8.42 10.42
C GLY A 61 12.66 -7.94 10.68
N TYR A 62 11.76 -8.16 9.71
CA TYR A 62 10.33 -7.86 9.80
C TYR A 62 9.52 -9.16 9.74
N ARG A 63 8.37 -9.23 10.41
CA ARG A 63 7.50 -10.42 10.33
C ARG A 63 6.85 -10.56 8.96
N ASP A 64 6.38 -9.44 8.42
CA ASP A 64 5.66 -9.32 7.16
C ASP A 64 5.71 -7.87 6.63
N GLU A 65 4.97 -7.65 5.55
CA GLU A 65 4.82 -6.33 4.93
C GLU A 65 4.19 -5.30 5.87
N LEU A 66 3.20 -5.68 6.67
CA LEU A 66 2.49 -4.77 7.56
C LEU A 66 3.45 -4.18 8.58
N GLU A 67 4.30 -5.02 9.19
CA GLU A 67 5.32 -4.55 10.11
C GLU A 67 6.36 -3.65 9.42
N TYR A 68 6.74 -3.97 8.18
CA TYR A 68 7.67 -3.11 7.43
C TYR A 68 7.09 -1.72 7.21
N ILE A 69 5.85 -1.65 6.71
CA ILE A 69 5.14 -0.38 6.47
C ILE A 69 4.99 0.39 7.79
N GLN A 70 4.64 -0.29 8.89
CA GLN A 70 4.50 0.34 10.19
C GLN A 70 5.83 0.91 10.71
N VAL A 71 6.91 0.11 10.70
CA VAL A 71 8.23 0.53 11.21
C VAL A 71 8.82 1.65 10.37
N LYS A 72 8.59 1.63 9.06
CA LYS A 72 9.08 2.64 8.13
C LYS A 72 8.04 3.73 7.82
N GLN A 73 7.03 3.89 8.68
CA GLN A 73 6.04 4.97 8.65
C GLN A 73 5.35 5.16 7.27
N GLY A 74 4.89 4.06 6.67
CA GLY A 74 4.22 4.09 5.37
C GLY A 74 5.13 3.92 4.16
N ALA A 75 6.41 3.54 4.36
CA ALA A 75 7.32 3.35 3.23
C ALA A 75 6.80 2.30 2.24
N SER A 76 6.92 2.62 0.95
CA SER A 76 6.59 1.70 -0.11
C SER A 76 7.63 0.58 -0.22
N VAL A 77 7.15 -0.65 -0.44
CA VAL A 77 7.99 -1.81 -0.71
C VAL A 77 8.32 -1.82 -2.21
N ASP A 78 9.60 -1.73 -2.57
CA ASP A 78 10.01 -1.89 -3.97
C ASP A 78 9.84 -3.36 -4.37
N ARG A 79 9.08 -3.62 -5.44
CA ARG A 79 8.77 -4.95 -5.95
C ARG A 79 9.10 -5.07 -7.42
N TRP A 80 9.50 -6.27 -7.83
CA TRP A 80 9.66 -6.60 -9.24
C TRP A 80 8.30 -6.69 -9.92
N GLN A 81 8.07 -5.95 -11.01
CA GLN A 81 6.77 -5.94 -11.69
C GLN A 81 6.40 -7.29 -12.31
N GLU A 82 7.39 -8.08 -12.72
CA GLU A 82 7.19 -9.36 -13.40
C GLU A 82 6.81 -10.49 -12.42
N SER A 83 7.53 -10.60 -11.30
CA SER A 83 7.31 -11.66 -10.30
C SER A 83 6.50 -11.22 -9.08
N GLY A 84 6.34 -9.92 -8.85
CA GLY A 84 5.72 -9.40 -7.62
C GLY A 84 6.57 -9.61 -6.36
N PHE A 85 7.82 -10.05 -6.50
CA PHE A 85 8.71 -10.28 -5.38
C PHE A 85 9.34 -8.99 -4.86
N VAL A 86 9.56 -8.93 -3.56
CA VAL A 86 10.24 -7.81 -2.91
C VAL A 86 11.64 -7.65 -3.47
N LYS A 87 11.92 -6.51 -4.09
CA LYS A 87 13.21 -6.20 -4.73
C LYS A 87 14.22 -5.65 -3.74
N ARG A 88 13.77 -4.78 -2.84
CA ARG A 88 14.63 -4.13 -1.86
C ARG A 88 13.86 -3.83 -0.58
N LEU A 89 14.47 -4.12 0.57
CA LEU A 89 13.98 -3.71 1.88
C LEU A 89 15.05 -2.94 2.63
N GLN A 90 14.64 -1.89 3.31
CA GLN A 90 15.47 -1.22 4.29
C GLN A 90 15.30 -1.91 5.64
N ARG A 91 16.39 -2.26 6.31
CA ARG A 91 16.40 -2.81 7.66
C ARG A 91 16.15 -1.73 8.72
N ARG A 92 16.09 -2.16 9.97
CA ARG A 92 16.02 -1.27 11.15
C ARG A 92 17.31 -0.49 11.40
N ASP A 93 18.45 -0.97 10.91
CA ASP A 93 19.76 -0.30 10.96
C ASP A 93 20.00 0.61 9.74
N ASP A 94 18.95 0.92 8.99
CA ASP A 94 18.95 1.70 7.74
C ASP A 94 19.78 1.12 6.58
N THR A 95 20.31 -0.10 6.72
CA THR A 95 20.98 -0.83 5.63
C THR A 95 19.96 -1.43 4.66
N PHE A 96 20.27 -1.47 3.38
CA PHE A 96 19.40 -2.03 2.35
C PHE A 96 19.77 -3.48 2.01
N TYR A 97 18.79 -4.38 2.09
CA TYR A 97 18.84 -5.69 1.46
C TYR A 97 18.29 -5.61 0.04
N TYR A 98 19.03 -6.18 -0.90
CA TYR A 98 18.61 -6.35 -2.29
C TYR A 98 18.36 -7.83 -2.55
N TYR A 99 17.25 -8.11 -3.24
CA TYR A 99 16.84 -9.47 -3.55
C TYR A 99 16.69 -9.66 -5.06
N SER A 100 17.04 -10.86 -5.51
CA SER A 100 16.88 -11.27 -6.90
C SER A 100 15.42 -11.24 -7.36
N ARG A 101 15.23 -11.08 -8.67
CA ARG A 101 13.94 -11.29 -9.34
C ARG A 101 13.44 -12.73 -9.26
N LYS A 102 14.39 -13.66 -9.17
CA LYS A 102 14.15 -15.10 -9.12
C LYS A 102 13.87 -15.54 -7.70
N ARG A 103 13.38 -16.77 -7.58
CA ARG A 103 13.19 -17.48 -6.32
C ARG A 103 14.52 -17.64 -5.59
N GLU A 104 14.60 -17.16 -4.35
CA GLU A 104 15.76 -17.31 -3.46
C GLU A 104 15.46 -18.31 -2.33
N CYS A 105 14.19 -18.49 -1.94
CA CYS A 105 13.82 -19.44 -0.89
C CYS A 105 13.88 -20.88 -1.42
N GLN A 106 14.92 -21.61 -1.00
CA GLN A 106 15.05 -23.04 -1.27
C GLN A 106 14.00 -23.83 -0.48
N ASP A 107 13.65 -25.05 -0.94
CA ASP A 107 12.70 -25.92 -0.23
C ASP A 107 13.14 -26.20 1.23
N GLY A 108 14.45 -26.21 1.46
CA GLY A 108 15.04 -26.31 2.80
C GLY A 108 14.85 -25.07 3.69
N ASP A 109 14.53 -23.90 3.14
CA ASP A 109 14.27 -22.70 3.95
C ASP A 109 12.78 -22.43 4.16
N VAL A 110 11.91 -23.03 3.34
CA VAL A 110 10.45 -22.89 3.43
C VAL A 110 9.96 -23.16 4.85
N HIS A 111 10.41 -24.24 5.48
CA HIS A 111 9.97 -24.62 6.82
C HIS A 111 10.45 -23.65 7.91
N ARG A 112 11.40 -22.76 7.61
CA ARG A 112 11.90 -21.73 8.53
C ARG A 112 11.04 -20.47 8.49
N VAL A 113 10.31 -20.24 7.39
CA VAL A 113 9.44 -19.08 7.21
C VAL A 113 8.25 -19.17 8.15
N LYS A 114 8.08 -18.15 8.98
CA LYS A 114 6.94 -17.99 9.87
C LYS A 114 5.79 -17.32 9.11
N VAL A 115 4.62 -17.91 9.16
CA VAL A 115 3.39 -17.36 8.59
C VAL A 115 2.52 -16.91 9.75
N TYR A 116 2.26 -15.60 9.80
CA TYR A 116 1.45 -14.97 10.83
C TYR A 116 0.01 -14.82 10.34
N VAL A 117 -0.94 -15.21 11.18
CA VAL A 117 -2.38 -15.05 10.91
C VAL A 117 -2.91 -14.00 11.86
N TYR A 118 -3.59 -12.99 11.31
CA TYR A 118 -4.13 -11.84 12.04
C TYR A 118 -5.65 -11.94 12.25
#